data_AF-A0A531JJN3-F1
#
_entry.id   AF-A0A531JJN3-F1
#
_cell.length_a   1.000
_cell.length_b   1.000
_cell.length_c   1.000
_cell.angle_alpha   90.00
_cell.angle_beta   90.00
_cell.angle_gamma   90.00
#
_symmetry.space_group_name_H-M   'P 1'
#
loop_
_entity.id
_entity.type
_entity.pdbx_description
1 polymer ?
#
loop_
_entity_poly.entity_id
_entity_poly.type
_entity_poly.pdbx_seq_one_letter_code
_entity_poly.pdbx_strand_id
1 'polypeptide(L)'
;HGCVLDVRFEVDSLSTIINMVMEGKAYSVLTPSAIQKEASQGRVRTVKIVDPVITRSVVLAVNPKDERSPAVSAVRNLIPKVVRTLIEGGHWSATAPDLA
;
A
#
# COMPACT_ATOMS: atom_id res chain seq x y z
N HIS A 1 -3.91 -10.34 -23.86
CA HIS A 1 -3.56 -9.11 -24.60
C HIS A 1 -4.79 -8.67 -25.35
N GLY A 2 -5.43 -7.56 -24.96
CA GLY A 2 -6.75 -7.18 -25.48
C GLY A 2 -7.41 -5.96 -24.83
N CYS A 3 -6.82 -5.39 -23.78
CA CYS A 3 -7.24 -4.11 -23.22
C CYS A 3 -6.11 -3.08 -23.38
N VAL A 4 -6.46 -1.87 -23.82
CA VAL A 4 -5.58 -0.70 -23.85
C VAL A 4 -6.02 0.23 -22.73
N LEU A 5 -5.07 0.74 -21.95
CA LEU A 5 -5.36 1.71 -20.90
C LEU A 5 -5.57 3.09 -21.52
N ASP A 6 -6.72 3.70 -21.28
CA ASP A 6 -6.98 5.11 -21.62
C ASP A 6 -6.35 6.01 -20.55
N VAL A 7 -5.05 6.28 -20.68
CA VAL A 7 -4.30 7.13 -19.74
C VAL A 7 -4.63 8.60 -20.02
N ARG A 8 -5.47 9.20 -19.16
CA ARG A 8 -5.86 10.61 -19.27
C ARG A 8 -4.91 11.58 -18.59
N PHE A 9 -4.20 11.11 -17.56
CA PHE A 9 -3.34 11.94 -16.72
C PHE A 9 -2.13 11.14 -16.24
N GLU A 10 -0.97 11.80 -16.21
CA GLU A 10 0.24 11.31 -15.53
C GLU A 10 0.51 12.24 -14.36
N VAL A 11 0.45 11.72 -13.13
CA VAL A 11 0.50 12.50 -11.89
C VAL A 11 1.40 11.78 -10.89
N ASP A 12 2.37 12.50 -10.33
CA ASP A 12 3.31 11.99 -9.31
C ASP A 12 3.02 12.58 -7.91
N SER A 13 1.76 12.48 -7.50
CA SER A 13 1.31 12.92 -6.18
C SER A 13 0.09 12.11 -5.77
N LEU A 14 0.26 11.29 -4.72
CA LEU A 14 -0.81 10.43 -4.23
C LEU A 14 -2.05 11.22 -3.78
N SER A 15 -1.85 12.33 -3.08
CA SER A 15 -2.96 13.17 -2.62
C SER A 15 -3.72 13.79 -3.79
N THR A 16 -3.01 14.22 -4.83
CA THR A 16 -3.63 14.75 -6.06
C THR A 16 -4.44 13.68 -6.77
N ILE A 17 -3.89 12.46 -6.93
CA ILE A 17 -4.61 11.33 -7.51
C ILE A 17 -5.90 11.04 -6.74
N ILE A 18 -5.83 10.96 -5.40
CA ILE A 18 -6.99 10.69 -4.56
C ILE A 18 -8.06 11.77 -4.71
N ASN A 19 -7.66 13.05 -4.72
CA ASN A 19 -8.59 14.16 -4.92
C ASN A 19 -9.30 14.08 -6.29
N MET A 20 -8.56 13.79 -7.37
CA MET A 20 -9.16 13.61 -8.70
C MET A 20 -10.17 12.46 -8.74
N VAL A 21 -9.89 11.35 -8.04
CA VAL A 21 -10.83 10.23 -7.91
C VAL A 21 -12.08 10.66 -7.12
N MET A 22 -11.91 11.35 -5.99
CA MET A 22 -13.05 11.81 -5.18
C MET A 22 -13.91 12.87 -5.86
N GLU A 23 -13.33 13.69 -6.72
CA GLU A 23 -14.03 14.67 -7.55
C GLU A 23 -14.70 14.03 -8.79
N GLY A 24 -14.56 12.72 -9.00
CA GLY A 24 -15.14 12.00 -10.12
C GLY A 24 -14.46 12.29 -11.47
N LYS A 25 -13.24 12.83 -11.45
CA LYS A 25 -12.48 13.21 -12.66
C LYS A 25 -11.71 12.05 -13.29
N ALA A 26 -11.36 11.05 -12.49
CA ALA A 26 -10.56 9.92 -12.94
C ALA A 26 -10.80 8.65 -12.10
N TYR A 27 -10.31 7.53 -12.62
CA TYR A 27 -10.07 6.30 -11.86
C TYR A 27 -8.56 6.14 -11.63
N SER A 28 -8.18 5.37 -10.62
CA SER A 28 -6.78 5.06 -10.36
C SER A 28 -6.61 3.66 -9.78
N VAL A 29 -5.41 3.09 -9.97
CA VAL A 29 -4.99 1.83 -9.35
C VAL A 29 -4.11 2.18 -8.15
N LEU A 30 -4.60 1.91 -6.95
CA LEU A 30 -3.93 2.26 -5.70
C LEU A 30 -3.88 1.05 -4.76
N THR A 31 -2.91 1.05 -3.85
CA THR A 31 -2.91 0.09 -2.74
C THR A 31 -4.03 0.41 -1.75
N PRO A 32 -4.68 -0.60 -1.13
CA PRO A 32 -5.74 -0.37 -0.14
C PRO A 32 -5.33 0.57 1.00
N SER A 33 -4.06 0.52 1.42
CA SER A 33 -3.52 1.39 2.47
C SER A 33 -3.53 2.88 2.12
N ALA A 34 -3.54 3.23 0.83
CA ALA A 34 -3.48 4.61 0.37
C ALA A 34 -4.84 5.33 0.45
N ILE A 35 -5.94 4.58 0.47
CA ILE A 35 -7.32 5.10 0.39
C ILE A 35 -8.17 4.64 1.59
N GLN A 36 -7.54 4.10 2.64
CA GLN A 36 -8.24 3.49 3.75
C GLN A 36 -9.23 4.46 4.40
N LYS A 37 -8.81 5.71 4.61
CA LYS A 37 -9.63 6.75 5.23
C LYS A 37 -10.82 7.11 4.36
N GLU A 38 -10.60 7.36 3.08
CA GLU A 38 -11.63 7.75 2.12
C GLU A 38 -12.63 6.60 1.92
N ALA A 39 -12.15 5.36 1.87
CA ALA A 39 -12.99 4.18 1.75
C ALA A 39 -13.80 3.92 3.02
N SER A 40 -13.21 4.06 4.21
CA SER A 40 -13.95 3.89 5.48
C SER A 40 -15.03 4.96 5.66
N GLN A 41 -14.87 6.12 5.03
CA GLN A 41 -15.87 7.20 4.99
C GLN A 41 -16.87 7.04 3.83
N GLY A 42 -16.76 6.00 3.01
CA GLY A 42 -17.65 5.80 1.86
C GLY A 42 -17.47 6.82 0.72
N ARG A 43 -16.38 7.59 0.73
CA ARG A 43 -16.11 8.65 -0.26
C ARG A 43 -15.55 8.10 -1.57
N VAL A 44 -14.98 6.89 -1.53
CA VAL A 44 -14.52 6.16 -2.71
C VAL A 44 -15.01 4.72 -2.64
N ARG A 45 -15.18 4.09 -3.80
CA ARG A 45 -15.39 2.65 -3.93
C ARG A 45 -14.15 2.01 -4.50
N THR A 46 -13.83 0.82 -4.04
CA THR A 46 -12.69 0.04 -4.52
C THR A 46 -13.18 -1.23 -5.22
N VAL A 47 -12.46 -1.63 -6.27
CA VAL A 47 -12.64 -2.91 -6.95
C VAL A 47 -11.29 -3.59 -7.07
N LYS A 48 -11.25 -4.91 -6.89
CA LYS A 48 -10.00 -5.68 -6.93
C LYS A 48 -9.79 -6.23 -8.34
N ILE A 49 -8.58 -6.05 -8.88
CA ILE A 49 -8.13 -6.76 -10.08
C ILE A 49 -7.77 -8.18 -9.64
N VAL A 50 -8.48 -9.17 -10.22
CA VAL A 50 -8.37 -10.58 -9.80
C VAL A 50 -7.66 -11.47 -10.82
N ASP A 51 -7.56 -11.05 -12.08
CA ASP A 51 -6.89 -11.80 -13.14
C ASP A 51 -6.17 -10.86 -14.13
N PRO A 52 -4.82 -10.83 -14.13
CA PRO A 52 -3.96 -11.40 -13.10
C PRO A 52 -4.05 -10.58 -11.79
N VAL A 53 -3.92 -11.24 -10.64
CA VAL A 53 -3.80 -10.53 -9.35
C VAL A 53 -2.54 -9.67 -9.34
N ILE A 54 -2.68 -8.39 -9.03
CA ILE A 54 -1.54 -7.49 -8.84
C ILE A 54 -1.07 -7.57 -7.37
N THR A 55 0.18 -7.95 -7.17
CA THR A 55 0.80 -8.07 -5.84
C THR A 55 2.05 -7.18 -5.72
N ARG A 56 2.40 -6.80 -4.49
CA ARG A 56 3.65 -6.09 -4.17
C ARG A 56 4.14 -6.48 -2.78
N SER A 57 5.45 -6.41 -2.59
CA SER A 57 6.09 -6.61 -1.30
C SER A 57 6.51 -5.27 -0.70
N VAL A 58 6.32 -5.11 0.61
CA VAL A 58 6.93 -4.02 1.38
C VAL A 58 8.07 -4.62 2.18
N VAL A 59 9.26 -4.05 2.05
CA VAL A 59 10.49 -4.57 2.66
C VAL A 59 11.14 -3.52 3.56
N LEU A 60 11.74 -3.97 4.65
CA LEU A 60 12.62 -3.15 5.48
C LEU A 60 14.04 -3.29 4.93
N ALA A 61 14.54 -2.25 4.27
CA ALA A 61 15.92 -2.19 3.80
C ALA A 61 16.80 -1.51 4.86
N VAL A 62 18.03 -2.03 5.03
CA VAL A 62 19.01 -1.53 5.99
C VAL A 62 20.34 -1.38 5.27
N ASN A 63 21.07 -0.29 5.56
CA ASN A 63 22.46 -0.16 5.12
C ASN A 63 23.31 -1.20 5.85
N PRO A 64 24.06 -2.08 5.14
CA PRO A 64 24.90 -3.10 5.77
C PRO A 64 25.88 -2.54 6.81
N LYS A 65 26.33 -1.29 6.65
CA LYS A 65 27.22 -0.63 7.62
C LYS A 65 26.57 -0.35 8.97
N ASP A 66 25.25 -0.14 8.98
CA ASP A 66 24.48 0.24 10.16
C ASP A 66 23.80 -0.98 10.82
N GLU A 67 23.97 -2.18 10.27
CA GLU A 67 23.25 -3.38 10.71
C GLU A 67 23.47 -3.72 12.19
N ARG A 68 24.63 -3.35 12.75
CA ARG A 68 24.98 -3.57 14.17
C ARG A 68 24.56 -2.42 15.09
N SER A 69 23.96 -1.35 14.57
CA SER A 69 23.52 -0.23 15.38
C SER A 69 22.38 -0.64 16.32
N PRO A 70 22.43 -0.28 17.61
CA PRO A 70 21.34 -0.55 18.55
C PRO A 70 19.99 0.02 18.07
N ALA A 71 19.99 1.21 17.44
CA ALA A 71 18.79 1.82 16.91
C ALA A 71 18.19 1.02 15.74
N VAL A 72 19.03 0.54 14.83
CA VAL A 72 18.61 -0.32 13.71
C VAL A 72 18.03 -1.64 14.22
N SER A 73 18.68 -2.26 15.20
CA SER A 73 18.18 -3.49 15.84
C SER A 73 16.83 -3.27 16.51
N ALA A 74 16.66 -2.15 17.24
CA ALA A 74 15.39 -1.81 17.87
C ALA A 74 14.26 -1.64 16.84
N VAL A 75 14.49 -0.92 15.74
CA VAL A 75 13.51 -0.74 14.67
C VAL A 75 13.21 -2.07 13.96
N ARG A 76 14.23 -2.88 13.64
CA ARG A 76 14.06 -4.21 13.02
C ARG A 76 13.20 -5.13 13.88
N ASN A 77 13.32 -5.06 15.20
CA ASN A 77 12.51 -5.84 16.13
C ASN A 77 11.09 -5.29 16.32
N LEU A 78 10.90 -3.98 16.15
CA LEU A 78 9.62 -3.31 16.34
C LEU A 78 8.71 -3.41 15.11
N ILE A 79 9.25 -3.18 13.91
CA ILE A 79 8.47 -3.10 12.66
C ILE A 79 7.60 -4.35 12.44
N PRO A 80 8.09 -5.60 12.55
CA PRO A 80 7.26 -6.78 12.36
C PRO A 80 6.09 -6.86 13.35
N LYS A 81 6.27 -6.37 14.58
CA LYS A 81 5.19 -6.34 15.59
C LYS A 81 4.11 -5.36 15.16
N VAL A 82 4.51 -4.14 14.76
CA VAL A 82 3.58 -3.11 14.26
C VAL A 82 2.83 -3.61 13.02
N VAL A 83 3.53 -4.22 12.06
CA VAL A 83 2.91 -4.78 10.85
C VAL A 83 1.87 -5.84 11.20
N ARG A 84 2.20 -6.78 12.08
CA ARG A 84 1.23 -7.81 12.53
C ARG A 84 0.02 -7.20 13.19
N THR A 85 0.20 -6.25 14.11
CA THR A 85 -0.91 -5.54 14.75
C THR A 85 -1.82 -4.84 13.73
N LEU A 86 -1.25 -4.20 12.70
CA LEU A 86 -2.02 -3.56 11.65
C LEU A 86 -2.78 -4.57 10.78
N ILE A 87 -2.17 -5.72 10.45
CA ILE A 87 -2.82 -6.78 9.67
C ILE A 87 -3.94 -7.44 10.47
N GLU A 88 -3.66 -7.88 11.69
CA GLU A 88 -4.61 -8.54 12.58
C GLU A 88 -5.78 -7.62 12.97
N GLY A 89 -5.51 -6.32 13.13
CA GLY A 89 -6.53 -5.29 13.35
C GLY A 89 -7.33 -4.90 12.10
N GLY A 90 -7.03 -5.47 10.93
CA GLY A 90 -7.69 -5.12 9.66
C GLY A 90 -7.33 -3.72 9.13
N HIS A 91 -6.37 -3.04 9.77
CA HIS A 91 -5.89 -1.72 9.36
C HIS A 91 -4.94 -1.78 8.16
N TRP A 92 -4.37 -2.94 7.87
CA TRP A 92 -3.58 -3.15 6.68
C TRP A 92 -3.99 -4.45 6.00
N SER A 93 -4.62 -4.34 4.83
CA SER A 93 -4.96 -5.48 3.98
C SER A 93 -3.71 -6.03 3.29
N ALA A 94 -2.94 -6.82 4.04
CA ALA A 94 -1.72 -7.48 3.62
C ALA A 94 -1.58 -8.84 4.30
N THR A 95 -0.64 -9.65 3.81
CA THR A 95 -0.27 -10.92 4.42
C THR A 95 1.16 -10.79 4.94
N ALA A 96 1.40 -11.24 6.18
CA ALA A 96 2.74 -11.33 6.72
C ALA A 96 3.48 -12.50 6.03
N PRO A 97 4.81 -12.41 5.82
CA PRO A 97 5.57 -13.54 5.34
C PRO A 97 5.51 -14.70 6.35
N ASP A 98 5.53 -15.93 5.85
CA ASP A 98 5.68 -17.11 6.70
C ASP A 98 6.97 -16.99 7.51
N LEU A 99 6.91 -17.35 8.80
CA LEU A 99 8.09 -17.46 9.64
C LEU A 99 8.93 -18.64 9.12
N ALA A 100 10.10 -18.34 8.56
CA ALA A 100 11.13 -19.34 8.30
C ALA A 100 11.73 -19.87 9.61
#